data_AF-A0A920WB88-F1
#
_entry.id   AF-A0A920WB88-F1
#
_cell.length_a   1.000
_cell.length_b   1.000
_cell.length_c   1.000
_cell.angle_alpha   90.00
_cell.angle_beta   90.00
_cell.angle_gamma   90.00
#
_symmetry.space_group_name_H-M   'P 1'
#
loop_
_entity.id
_entity.type
_entity.pdbx_description
1 polymer ?
#
loop_
_entity_poly.entity_id
_entity_poly.type
_entity_poly.pdbx_seq_one_letter_code
_entity_poly.pdbx_strand_id
1 'polypeptide(L)'
;MSFMVEMFSGLLTGLGFGIDPQARHNDGVFISVYKVENFRDLADFKREMKEFAEFVKTSPPASGFSEVLYPGELEARTEATRRKDGIFVEEETWEQITELMRELNVLDVVGKP
;
A
#
# COMPACT_ATOMS: atom_id res chain seq x y z
N MET A 1 -8.57 14.60 -7.03
CA MET A 1 -7.77 13.85 -6.04
C MET A 1 -6.36 14.42 -5.93
N SER A 2 -5.60 14.53 -7.02
CA SER A 2 -4.19 14.99 -7.00
C SER A 2 -3.96 16.39 -6.41
N PHE A 3 -4.91 17.32 -6.56
CA PHE A 3 -4.79 18.66 -5.97
C PHE A 3 -4.75 18.67 -4.43
N MET A 4 -5.56 17.82 -3.77
CA MET A 4 -5.53 17.72 -2.30
C MET A 4 -4.23 17.08 -1.80
N VAL A 5 -3.70 16.10 -2.55
CA VAL A 5 -2.40 15.50 -2.24
C VAL A 5 -1.30 16.57 -2.32
N GLU A 6 -1.28 17.37 -3.38
CA GLU A 6 -0.33 18.47 -3.54
C GLU A 6 -0.41 19.50 -2.40
N MET A 7 -1.64 19.88 -2.01
CA MET A 7 -1.86 20.81 -0.91
C MET A 7 -1.32 20.28 0.43
N PHE A 8 -1.66 19.05 0.80
CA PHE A 8 -1.29 18.51 2.12
C PHE A 8 0.13 17.98 2.18
N SER A 9 0.60 17.34 1.11
CA SER A 9 1.92 16.74 1.07
C SER A 9 3.00 17.72 0.62
N GLY A 10 2.74 18.56 -0.39
CA GLY A 10 3.73 19.49 -0.94
C GLY A 10 3.71 20.87 -0.27
N LEU A 11 2.58 21.58 -0.39
CA LEU A 11 2.48 22.96 0.08
C LEU A 11 2.54 23.09 1.60
N LEU A 12 1.76 22.30 2.34
CA LEU A 12 1.68 22.38 3.80
C LEU A 12 3.02 22.06 4.48
N THR A 13 3.81 21.17 3.87
CA THR A 13 5.14 20.78 4.38
C THR A 13 6.25 21.75 3.93
N GLY A 14 5.93 22.73 3.07
CA GLY A 14 6.86 23.74 2.56
C GLY A 14 7.77 23.26 1.44
N LEU A 15 7.45 22.12 0.79
CA LEU A 15 8.28 21.54 -0.27
C LEU A 15 8.04 22.15 -1.66
N GLY A 16 6.98 22.97 -1.81
CA GLY A 16 6.63 23.58 -3.09
C GLY A 16 5.76 22.67 -3.93
N PHE A 17 5.95 22.71 -5.25
CA PHE A 17 5.12 21.99 -6.22
C PHE A 17 5.85 20.76 -6.76
N GLY A 18 5.22 19.58 -6.74
CA GLY A 18 5.81 18.34 -7.22
C GLY A 18 6.12 18.30 -8.72
N ILE A 19 5.54 19.22 -9.51
CA ILE A 19 5.75 19.32 -10.97
C ILE A 19 6.81 20.36 -11.37
N ASP A 20 7.38 21.10 -10.42
CA ASP A 20 8.38 22.11 -10.72
C ASP A 20 9.74 21.43 -11.00
N PRO A 21 10.24 21.46 -12.25
CA PRO A 21 11.50 20.82 -12.61
C PRO A 21 12.73 21.51 -12.00
N GLN A 22 12.58 22.73 -11.45
CA GLN A 22 13.64 23.47 -10.77
C GLN A 22 13.57 23.31 -9.25
N ALA A 23 12.48 22.75 -8.71
CA ALA A 23 12.36 22.49 -7.30
C ALA A 23 13.28 21.34 -6.87
N ARG A 24 13.72 21.39 -5.60
CA ARG A 24 14.48 20.30 -5.00
C ARG A 24 13.58 19.07 -4.90
N HIS A 25 13.99 17.96 -5.51
CA HIS A 25 13.29 16.68 -5.40
C HIS A 25 13.19 16.29 -3.92
N ASN A 26 11.97 16.31 -3.37
CA ASN A 26 11.67 15.97 -1.99
C ASN A 26 10.22 15.48 -1.94
N ASP A 27 10.00 14.31 -1.34
CA ASP A 27 8.67 13.72 -1.24
C ASP A 27 8.00 14.12 0.08
N GLY A 28 6.92 14.88 -0.04
CA GLY A 28 6.08 15.23 1.08
C GLY A 28 5.07 14.14 1.40
N VAL A 29 4.82 13.91 2.69
CA VAL A 29 3.81 12.95 3.14
C VAL A 29 2.89 13.61 4.16
N PHE A 30 1.59 13.47 3.94
CA PHE A 30 0.58 13.83 4.93
C PHE A 30 -0.06 12.57 5.51
N ILE A 31 -0.03 12.45 6.84
CA ILE A 31 -0.67 11.35 7.57
C ILE A 31 -1.74 11.94 8.48
N SER A 32 -2.96 11.44 8.37
CA SER A 32 -4.06 11.77 9.29
C SER A 32 -4.51 10.54 10.05
N VAL A 33 -4.71 10.68 11.36
CA VAL A 33 -5.11 9.59 12.25
C VAL A 33 -6.29 10.06 13.09
N TYR A 34 -7.36 9.28 13.08
CA TYR A 34 -8.59 9.58 13.80
C TYR A 34 -8.84 8.51 14.86
N LYS A 35 -8.95 8.91 16.12
CA LYS A 35 -9.37 8.02 17.21
C LYS A 35 -10.89 7.83 17.12
N VAL A 36 -11.32 6.69 16.58
CA VAL A 36 -12.75 6.36 16.34
C VAL A 36 -13.61 6.52 17.60
N GLU A 37 -13.09 6.13 18.77
CA GLU A 37 -13.80 6.22 20.06
C GLU A 37 -14.19 7.65 20.46
N ASN A 38 -13.58 8.68 19.86
CA ASN A 38 -13.98 10.07 20.09
C ASN A 38 -15.26 10.44 19.31
N PHE A 39 -15.70 9.61 18.37
CA PHE A 39 -16.86 9.85 17.51
C PHE A 39 -18.02 8.89 17.81
N ARG A 40 -17.71 7.62 18.15
CA ARG A 40 -18.70 6.58 18.45
C ARG A 40 -18.05 5.36 19.11
N ASP A 41 -18.87 4.45 19.64
CA ASP A 41 -18.40 3.17 20.16
C ASP A 41 -17.63 2.37 19.09
N LEU A 42 -16.48 1.82 19.49
CA LEU A 42 -15.56 1.13 18.59
C LEU A 42 -16.07 -0.26 18.17
N ALA A 43 -16.75 -0.97 19.05
CA ALA A 43 -17.27 -2.30 18.75
C ALA A 43 -18.43 -2.20 17.75
N ASP A 44 -19.32 -1.24 17.94
CA ASP A 44 -20.39 -0.94 17.00
C ASP A 44 -19.84 -0.52 15.63
N PHE A 45 -18.85 0.38 15.60
CA PHE A 45 -18.22 0.79 14.34
C PHE A 45 -17.59 -0.39 13.59
N LYS A 46 -16.86 -1.26 14.30
CA LYS A 46 -16.24 -2.44 13.68
C LYS A 46 -17.28 -3.44 13.14
N ARG A 47 -18.37 -3.65 13.88
CA ARG A 47 -19.47 -4.51 13.44
C ARG A 47 -20.09 -3.96 12.15
N GLU A 48 -20.45 -2.69 12.13
CA GLU A 48 -21.05 -2.06 10.95
C GLU A 48 -20.09 -2.00 9.76
N MET A 49 -18.78 -1.80 9.99
CA MET A 49 -17.77 -1.88 8.92
C MET A 49 -17.70 -3.28 8.30
N LYS A 50 -17.85 -4.33 9.11
CA LYS A 50 -17.93 -5.71 8.62
C LYS A 50 -19.20 -5.93 7.80
N GLU A 51 -20.35 -5.51 8.33
CA GLU A 51 -21.64 -5.60 7.64
C GLU A 51 -21.62 -4.84 6.31
N PHE A 52 -20.97 -3.67 6.27
CA PHE A 52 -20.80 -2.88 5.05
C PHE A 52 -19.91 -3.61 4.03
N ALA A 53 -18.80 -4.20 4.44
CA ALA A 53 -17.95 -4.99 3.56
C ALA A 53 -18.73 -6.19 2.98
N GLU A 54 -19.49 -6.90 3.82
CA GLU A 54 -20.37 -8.00 3.38
C GLU A 54 -21.43 -7.51 2.39
N PHE A 55 -22.08 -6.38 2.67
CA PHE A 55 -23.06 -5.76 1.79
C PHE A 55 -22.47 -5.42 0.41
N VAL A 56 -21.27 -4.80 0.36
CA VAL A 56 -20.58 -4.50 -0.90
C VAL A 56 -20.41 -5.77 -1.75
N LYS A 57 -20.01 -6.88 -1.11
CA LYS A 57 -19.82 -8.17 -1.77
C LYS A 57 -21.11 -8.81 -2.30
N THR A 58 -22.29 -8.38 -1.84
CA THR A 58 -23.57 -8.87 -2.39
C THR A 58 -23.94 -8.26 -3.75
N SER A 59 -23.20 -7.23 -4.19
CA SER A 59 -23.44 -6.59 -5.47
C SER A 59 -23.24 -7.57 -6.64
N PRO A 60 -24.12 -7.58 -7.66
CA PRO A 60 -23.93 -8.40 -8.85
C PRO A 60 -22.60 -8.07 -9.54
N PRO A 61 -21.75 -9.05 -9.86
CA PRO A 61 -20.51 -8.79 -10.57
C PRO A 61 -20.79 -8.33 -12.00
N ALA A 62 -19.88 -7.52 -12.55
CA ALA A 62 -19.92 -7.13 -13.96
C ALA A 62 -19.68 -8.35 -14.86
N SER A 63 -20.10 -8.27 -16.13
CA SER A 63 -19.86 -9.34 -17.11
C SER A 63 -18.35 -9.68 -17.19
N GLY A 64 -18.03 -10.97 -17.12
CA GLY A 64 -16.64 -11.45 -17.10
C GLY A 64 -15.99 -11.52 -15.71
N PHE A 65 -16.69 -11.11 -14.64
CA PHE A 65 -16.20 -11.20 -13.26
C PHE A 65 -17.04 -12.17 -12.44
N SER A 66 -16.41 -12.84 -11.46
CA SER A 66 -17.06 -13.82 -10.58
C SER A 66 -17.48 -13.26 -9.23
N GLU A 67 -16.87 -12.16 -8.78
CA GLU A 67 -17.15 -11.55 -7.48
C GLU A 67 -16.88 -10.03 -7.50
N VAL A 68 -17.43 -9.33 -6.50
CA VAL A 68 -17.10 -7.94 -6.17
C VAL A 68 -16.17 -7.93 -4.96
N LEU A 69 -15.14 -7.08 -5.01
CA LEU A 69 -14.10 -6.97 -4.00
C LEU A 69 -14.12 -5.57 -3.39
N TYR A 70 -13.75 -5.45 -2.12
CA TYR A 70 -13.49 -4.16 -1.47
C TYR A 70 -11.98 -3.89 -1.37
N PRO A 71 -11.56 -2.61 -1.26
CA PRO A 71 -10.13 -2.26 -1.15
C PRO A 71 -9.44 -2.98 0.01
N GLY A 72 -8.31 -3.64 -0.26
CA GLY A 72 -7.53 -4.42 0.72
C GLY A 72 -7.77 -5.92 0.68
N GLU A 73 -8.85 -6.40 0.04
CA GLU A 73 -9.16 -7.83 0.02
C GLU A 73 -8.17 -8.64 -0.85
N LEU A 74 -7.82 -8.13 -2.04
CA LEU A 74 -6.83 -8.79 -2.91
C LEU A 74 -5.46 -8.83 -2.25
N GLU A 75 -5.06 -7.71 -1.64
CA GLU A 75 -3.80 -7.57 -0.95
C GLU A 75 -3.69 -8.56 0.22
N ALA A 76 -4.76 -8.71 1.01
CA ALA A 76 -4.81 -9.69 2.10
C ALA A 76 -4.69 -11.14 1.59
N ARG A 77 -5.34 -11.47 0.46
CA ARG A 77 -5.23 -12.79 -0.18
C ARG A 77 -3.79 -13.03 -0.67
N THR A 78 -3.20 -12.08 -1.38
CA THR A 78 -1.82 -12.16 -1.88
C THR A 78 -0.82 -12.25 -0.73
N GLU A 79 -1.00 -11.49 0.34
CA GLU A 79 -0.17 -11.55 1.54
C GLU A 79 -0.23 -12.94 2.17
N ALA A 80 -1.42 -13.51 2.37
CA ALA A 80 -1.59 -14.84 2.94
C ALA A 80 -0.88 -15.92 2.10
N THR A 81 -1.02 -15.87 0.77
CA THR A 81 -0.31 -16.77 -0.15
C THR A 81 1.21 -16.59 -0.03
N ARG A 82 1.71 -15.35 -0.15
CA ARG A 82 3.16 -15.08 -0.12
C ARG A 82 3.81 -15.39 1.23
N ARG A 83 3.06 -15.25 2.32
CA ARG A 83 3.52 -15.62 3.67
C ARG A 83 3.72 -17.13 3.81
N LYS A 84 2.91 -17.93 3.13
CA LYS A 84 2.97 -19.39 3.15
C LYS A 84 3.96 -19.95 2.12
N ASP A 85 3.85 -19.46 0.90
CA ASP A 85 4.50 -20.07 -0.28
C ASP A 85 5.78 -19.32 -0.70
N GLY A 86 6.06 -18.16 -0.10
CA GLY A 86 7.17 -17.29 -0.44
C GLY A 86 6.80 -16.16 -1.42
N ILE A 87 7.68 -15.17 -1.55
CA ILE A 87 7.52 -14.07 -2.51
C ILE A 87 8.21 -14.48 -3.81
N PHE A 88 7.45 -14.54 -4.91
CA PHE A 88 8.04 -14.67 -6.23
C PHE A 88 8.84 -13.42 -6.59
N VAL A 89 10.05 -13.64 -7.06
CA VAL A 89 10.99 -12.62 -7.54
C VAL A 89 11.50 -13.11 -8.89
N GLU A 90 11.51 -12.22 -9.88
CA GLU A 90 11.98 -12.55 -11.24
C GLU A 90 13.51 -12.74 -11.24
N GLU A 91 14.01 -13.59 -12.14
CA GLU A 91 15.43 -13.92 -12.22
C GLU A 91 16.30 -12.67 -12.37
N GLU A 92 15.92 -11.74 -13.25
CA GLU A 92 16.63 -10.48 -13.46
C GLU A 92 16.71 -9.64 -12.16
N THR A 93 15.63 -9.63 -11.37
CA THR A 93 15.63 -8.92 -10.08
C THR A 93 16.56 -9.60 -9.08
N TRP A 94 16.61 -10.94 -9.07
CA TRP A 94 17.57 -11.67 -8.25
C TRP A 94 19.02 -11.44 -8.65
N GLU A 95 19.31 -11.35 -9.94
CA GLU A 95 20.63 -11.01 -10.46
C GLU A 95 21.07 -9.62 -9.96
N GLN A 96 20.20 -8.61 -10.12
CA GLN A 96 20.48 -7.25 -9.65
C GLN A 96 20.72 -7.19 -8.12
N ILE A 97 19.92 -7.91 -7.34
CA ILE A 97 20.10 -8.02 -5.88
C ILE A 97 21.44 -8.69 -5.57
N THR A 98 21.80 -9.76 -6.29
CA THR A 98 23.05 -10.50 -6.09
C THR A 98 24.27 -9.64 -6.41
N GLU A 99 24.21 -8.85 -7.48
CA GLU A 99 25.26 -7.90 -7.85
C GLU A 99 25.46 -6.85 -6.75
N LEU A 100 24.37 -6.26 -6.26
CA LEU A 100 24.43 -5.30 -5.15
C LEU A 100 25.02 -5.91 -3.87
N MET A 101 24.68 -7.16 -3.56
CA MET A 101 25.26 -7.88 -2.42
C MET A 101 26.78 -8.08 -2.56
N ARG A 102 27.28 -8.28 -3.79
CA ARG A 102 28.72 -8.40 -4.06
C ARG A 102 29.42 -7.06 -3.92
N GLU A 103 28.86 -5.99 -4.49
CA GLU A 103 29.43 -4.64 -4.39
C GLU A 103 29.57 -4.19 -2.94
N LEU A 104 28.57 -4.50 -2.12
CA LEU A 104 28.55 -4.15 -0.70
C LEU A 104 29.31 -5.16 0.19
N ASN A 105 29.87 -6.24 -0.37
CA ASN A 105 30.56 -7.31 0.35
C ASN A 105 29.72 -7.97 1.47
N VAL A 106 28.42 -8.18 1.23
CA VAL A 106 27.47 -8.77 2.21
C VAL A 106 26.96 -10.16 1.83
N LEU A 107 27.40 -10.72 0.70
CA LEU A 107 26.92 -12.00 0.17
C LEU A 107 26.99 -13.16 1.19
N ASP A 108 28.04 -13.20 2.01
CA ASP A 108 28.23 -14.27 3.02
C ASP A 108 27.36 -14.09 4.29
N VAL A 109 26.69 -12.93 4.43
CA VAL A 109 25.94 -12.54 5.64
C VAL A 109 24.43 -12.65 5.45
N VAL A 110 23.92 -12.41 4.24
CA VAL A 110 22.47 -12.24 3.97
C VAL A 110 21.79 -13.47 3.34
N GLY A 111 22.54 -14.57 3.17
CA GLY A 111 22.05 -15.78 2.51
C GLY A 111 22.13 -15.66 0.98
N LYS A 112 21.78 -16.76 0.30
CA LYS A 112 21.67 -16.76 -1.16
C LYS A 112 20.20 -16.56 -1.55
N PRO A 113 19.94 -15.72 -2.58
CA PRO A 113 18.71 -15.78 -3.36
C PRO A 113 18.23 -17.20 -3.63
#